data_AF-A0A7C5NVB2-F1
#
_entry.id   AF-A0A7C5NVB2-F1
#
_cell.length_a   1.000
_cell.length_b   1.000
_cell.length_c   1.000
_cell.angle_alpha   90.00
_cell.angle_beta   90.00
_cell.angle_gamma   90.00
#
_symmetry.space_group_name_H-M   'P 1'
#
loop_
_entity.id
_entity.type
_entity.pdbx_description
1 polymer ?
#
loop_
_entity_poly.entity_id
_entity_poly.type
_entity_poly.pdbx_seq_one_letter_code
_entity_poly.pdbx_strand_id
1 'polypeptide(L)'
;MYNYYQKKYKSEFTKNTIFSLVILIFFIVITLATIHTLKGLVVILTLIILIFTLVYYYMVYEPLSKWKKVLQTPFPDAWRKILEKNVTFYNTLDEDEKHYFEKRIQYFLETKKITGVNTDIDDKIKILIAASAIMPVFAFPDFVYDNINEILVYPNSFDEEYNTGDREK
;
A
#
# COMPACT_ATOMS: atom_id res chain seq x y z
N MET A 1 -9.73 -18.45 7.19
CA MET A 1 -8.95 -18.77 5.97
C MET A 1 -7.80 -17.74 5.85
N TYR A 2 -6.56 -18.14 5.55
CA TYR A 2 -5.45 -17.16 5.41
C TYR A 2 -5.68 -16.34 4.13
N ASN A 3 -5.82 -15.01 4.27
CA ASN A 3 -6.13 -14.13 3.14
C ASN A 3 -4.95 -14.10 2.14
N TYR A 4 -5.19 -13.98 0.83
CA TYR A 4 -4.16 -14.02 -0.23
C TYR A 4 -2.94 -13.15 0.11
N TYR A 5 -3.19 -11.94 0.62
CA TYR A 5 -2.14 -11.02 1.05
C TYR A 5 -1.35 -11.47 2.27
N GLN A 6 -1.91 -12.23 3.21
CA GLN A 6 -1.15 -12.79 4.32
C GLN A 6 -0.17 -13.87 3.84
N LYS A 7 -0.59 -14.71 2.90
CA LYS A 7 0.26 -15.74 2.29
C LYS A 7 1.36 -15.09 1.45
N LYS A 8 1.01 -14.09 0.64
CA LYS A 8 1.96 -13.30 -0.15
C LYS A 8 2.93 -12.54 0.76
N TYR A 9 2.44 -11.84 1.78
CA TYR A 9 3.25 -11.16 2.79
C TYR A 9 4.29 -12.08 3.42
N LYS A 10 3.88 -13.25 3.93
CA LYS A 10 4.79 -14.18 4.61
C LYS A 10 5.82 -14.77 3.64
N SER A 11 5.41 -15.14 2.42
CA SER A 11 6.30 -15.68 1.38
C SER A 11 7.32 -14.65 0.92
N GLU A 12 6.87 -13.45 0.52
CA GLU A 12 7.73 -12.38 0.02
C GLU A 12 8.68 -11.88 1.11
N PHE A 13 8.20 -11.73 2.35
CA PHE A 13 9.06 -11.34 3.47
C PHE A 13 10.17 -12.36 3.71
N THR A 14 9.86 -13.66 3.80
CA THR A 14 10.87 -14.69 4.04
C THR A 14 11.88 -14.80 2.89
N LYS A 15 11.43 -14.75 1.63
CA LYS A 15 12.33 -14.79 0.46
C LYS A 15 13.26 -13.59 0.42
N ASN A 16 12.75 -12.37 0.66
CA ASN A 16 13.54 -11.15 0.55
C ASN A 16 14.52 -10.99 1.73
N THR A 17 14.15 -11.42 2.94
CA THR A 17 15.09 -11.46 4.08
C THR A 17 16.23 -12.44 3.82
N ILE A 18 15.92 -13.65 3.33
CA ILE A 18 16.96 -14.64 3.01
C ILE A 18 17.88 -14.13 1.90
N PHE A 19 17.32 -13.57 0.82
CA PHE A 19 18.08 -13.03 -0.29
C PHE A 19 19.03 -11.89 0.15
N SER A 20 18.53 -10.96 0.97
CA SER A 20 19.34 -9.86 1.52
C SER A 20 20.46 -10.37 2.44
N LEU A 21 20.17 -11.35 3.30
CA LEU A 21 21.20 -11.96 4.17
C LEU A 21 22.28 -12.69 3.36
N VAL A 22 21.91 -13.41 2.31
CA VAL A 22 22.86 -14.09 1.42
C VAL A 22 23.78 -13.09 0.72
N ILE A 23 23.21 -11.98 0.23
CA ILE A 23 23.98 -10.87 -0.36
C ILE A 23 24.96 -10.30 0.66
N LEU A 24 24.50 -9.99 1.88
CA LEU A 24 25.33 -9.44 2.93
C LEU A 24 26.52 -10.36 3.28
N ILE A 25 26.26 -11.65 3.44
CA ILE A 25 27.29 -12.66 3.75
C ILE A 25 28.31 -12.77 2.62
N PHE A 26 27.85 -12.83 1.37
CA PHE A 26 28.75 -12.86 0.20
C PHE A 26 29.69 -11.65 0.15
N PHE A 27 29.19 -10.46 0.50
CA PHE A 27 30.01 -9.24 0.53
C PHE A 27 30.96 -9.15 1.73
N ILE A 28 30.58 -9.68 2.89
CA ILE A 28 31.51 -9.84 4.02
C ILE A 28 32.70 -10.73 3.60
N VAL A 29 32.44 -11.79 2.84
CA VAL A 29 33.50 -12.67 2.33
C VAL A 29 34.42 -11.95 1.33
N ILE A 30 33.85 -11.15 0.40
CA ILE A 30 34.64 -10.37 -0.57
C ILE A 30 35.52 -9.31 0.12
N THR A 31 34.97 -8.60 1.11
CA THR A 31 35.73 -7.57 1.84
C THR A 31 36.86 -8.18 2.66
N LEU A 32 36.65 -9.32 3.31
CA LEU A 32 37.70 -10.08 3.99
C LEU A 32 38.79 -10.56 3.01
N ALA A 33 38.40 -11.04 1.82
CA ALA A 33 39.34 -11.53 0.81
C ALA A 33 40.19 -10.42 0.16
N THR A 34 39.71 -9.17 0.14
CA THR A 34 40.36 -8.04 -0.57
C THR A 34 41.10 -7.07 0.36
N ILE A 35 41.13 -7.33 1.67
CA ILE A 35 41.75 -6.47 2.70
C ILE A 35 43.21 -6.08 2.41
N HIS A 36 43.94 -6.89 1.65
CA HIS A 36 45.36 -6.66 1.32
C HIS A 36 45.62 -5.87 0.02
N THR A 37 44.62 -5.57 -0.82
CA THR A 37 44.83 -4.94 -2.15
C THR A 37 43.79 -3.84 -2.46
N LEU A 38 44.26 -2.66 -2.90
CA LEU A 38 43.49 -1.50 -3.39
C LEU A 38 42.32 -1.05 -2.47
N LYS A 39 42.67 -0.57 -1.27
CA LYS A 39 41.75 -0.14 -0.20
C LYS A 39 40.68 0.89 -0.64
N GLY A 40 41.01 1.85 -1.51
CA GLY A 40 40.09 2.93 -1.89
C GLY A 40 38.90 2.49 -2.75
N LEU A 41 39.15 1.64 -3.75
CA LEU A 41 38.11 1.18 -4.67
C LEU A 41 37.15 0.19 -4.01
N VAL A 42 37.68 -0.67 -3.13
CA VAL A 42 36.87 -1.61 -2.33
C VAL A 42 35.91 -0.85 -1.40
N VAL A 43 36.38 0.21 -0.73
CA VAL A 43 35.52 1.03 0.14
C VAL A 43 34.36 1.66 -0.63
N ILE A 44 34.63 2.23 -1.82
CA ILE A 44 33.59 2.85 -2.64
C ILE A 44 32.53 1.82 -3.07
N LEU A 45 32.94 0.64 -3.52
CA LEU A 45 32.01 -0.42 -3.90
C LEU A 45 31.15 -0.88 -2.72
N THR A 46 31.74 -1.06 -1.54
CA THR A 46 30.99 -1.44 -0.32
C THR A 46 29.95 -0.40 0.06
N LEU A 47 30.25 0.90 -0.06
CA LEU A 47 29.29 1.97 0.21
C LEU A 47 28.15 1.99 -0.80
N ILE A 48 28.44 1.81 -2.09
CA ILE A 48 27.41 1.74 -3.14
C ILE A 48 26.46 0.57 -2.87
N ILE A 49 26.99 -0.60 -2.51
CA ILE A 49 26.20 -1.79 -2.20
C ILE A 49 25.38 -1.60 -0.92
N LEU A 50 25.96 -0.98 0.11
CA LEU A 50 25.24 -0.67 1.35
C LEU A 50 24.05 0.24 1.05
N ILE A 51 24.27 1.29 0.24
CA ILE A 51 23.21 2.19 -0.23
C ILE A 51 22.17 1.42 -1.03
N PHE A 52 22.57 0.56 -1.98
CA PHE A 52 21.64 -0.22 -2.79
C PHE A 52 20.81 -1.20 -1.95
N THR A 53 21.43 -1.83 -0.96
CA THR A 53 20.75 -2.73 -0.01
C THR A 53 19.76 -1.96 0.87
N LEU A 54 20.14 -0.77 1.34
CA LEU A 54 19.25 0.14 2.07
C LEU A 54 18.05 0.57 1.20
N VAL A 55 18.29 1.00 -0.03
CA VAL A 55 17.24 1.41 -0.97
C VAL A 55 16.30 0.24 -1.25
N TYR A 56 16.83 -0.95 -1.55
CA TYR A 56 16.04 -2.16 -1.74
C TYR A 56 15.21 -2.51 -0.50
N TYR A 57 15.82 -2.44 0.69
CA TYR A 57 15.12 -2.67 1.96
C TYR A 57 13.96 -1.70 2.15
N TYR A 58 14.17 -0.40 1.94
CA TYR A 58 13.10 0.61 2.06
C TYR A 58 11.98 0.39 1.04
N MET A 59 12.31 0.07 -0.22
CA MET A 59 11.34 -0.18 -1.28
C MET A 59 10.41 -1.35 -0.95
N VAL A 60 10.94 -2.39 -0.29
CA VAL A 60 10.19 -3.61 0.03
C VAL A 60 9.48 -3.51 1.39
N TYR A 61 10.07 -2.85 2.38
CA TYR A 61 9.55 -2.85 3.76
C TYR A 61 8.32 -1.94 3.97
N GLU A 62 8.26 -0.80 3.26
CA GLU A 62 7.15 0.15 3.29
C GLU A 62 5.77 -0.51 3.06
N PRO A 63 5.51 -1.19 1.91
CA PRO A 63 4.20 -1.80 1.63
C PRO A 63 3.88 -2.96 2.57
N LEU A 64 4.90 -3.69 3.02
CA LEU A 64 4.74 -4.81 3.96
C LEU A 64 4.28 -4.33 5.34
N SER A 65 4.80 -3.19 5.81
CA SER A 65 4.41 -2.62 7.12
C SER A 65 2.94 -2.20 7.15
N LYS A 66 2.43 -1.61 6.06
CA LYS A 66 1.04 -1.16 5.92
C LYS A 66 0.08 -2.34 5.89
N TRP A 67 0.40 -3.40 5.13
CA TRP A 67 -0.35 -4.65 5.19
C TRP A 67 -0.33 -5.28 6.59
N LYS A 68 0.81 -5.30 7.28
CA LYS A 68 0.89 -5.83 8.65
C LYS A 68 -0.09 -5.12 9.59
N LYS A 69 -0.17 -3.79 9.52
CA LYS A 69 -1.13 -2.99 10.29
C LYS A 69 -2.57 -3.37 9.97
N VAL A 70 -2.93 -3.40 8.68
CA VAL A 70 -4.28 -3.77 8.20
C VAL A 70 -4.68 -5.19 8.61
N LEU A 71 -3.74 -6.13 8.60
CA LEU A 71 -3.99 -7.52 8.98
C LEU A 71 -4.22 -7.69 10.48
N GLN A 72 -3.70 -6.77 11.31
CA GLN A 72 -3.85 -6.79 12.76
C GLN A 72 -5.06 -5.98 13.24
N THR A 73 -5.57 -5.06 12.43
CA THR A 73 -6.74 -4.25 12.78
C THR A 73 -8.05 -4.93 12.34
N PRO A 74 -9.04 -5.08 13.24
CA PRO A 74 -10.37 -5.53 12.84
C PRO A 74 -11.04 -4.47 11.95
N PHE A 75 -11.93 -4.90 11.05
CA PHE A 75 -12.73 -3.97 10.24
C PHE A 75 -13.87 -3.41 11.09
N PRO A 76 -13.97 -2.07 11.28
CA PRO A 76 -14.98 -1.48 12.15
C PRO A 76 -16.41 -1.78 11.71
N ASP A 77 -17.29 -2.11 12.65
CA ASP A 77 -18.69 -2.44 12.34
C ASP A 77 -19.47 -1.27 11.75
N ALA A 78 -19.14 -0.04 12.15
CA ALA A 78 -19.72 1.17 11.56
C ALA A 78 -19.42 1.27 10.06
N TRP A 79 -18.21 0.86 9.66
CA TRP A 79 -17.81 0.86 8.25
C TRP A 79 -18.53 -0.24 7.47
N ARG A 80 -18.74 -1.40 8.10
CA ARG A 80 -19.48 -2.51 7.47
C ARG A 80 -20.92 -2.10 7.15
N LYS A 81 -21.59 -1.44 8.10
CA LYS A 81 -22.95 -0.90 7.89
C LYS A 81 -23.02 0.10 6.73
N ILE A 82 -21.95 0.89 6.52
CA ILE A 82 -21.88 1.83 5.39
C ILE A 82 -21.80 1.06 4.07
N LEU A 83 -20.98 0.00 3.99
CA LEU A 83 -20.88 -0.84 2.80
C LEU A 83 -22.20 -1.57 2.51
N GLU A 84 -22.78 -2.24 3.51
CA GLU A 84 -24.04 -2.96 3.38
C GLU A 84 -25.18 -2.07 2.87
N LYS A 85 -25.24 -0.82 3.35
CA LYS A 85 -26.30 0.11 2.99
C LYS A 85 -26.12 0.76 1.61
N ASN A 86 -24.88 1.01 1.17
CA ASN A 86 -24.63 1.90 0.02
C ASN A 86 -23.92 1.21 -1.15
N VAL A 87 -23.36 0.01 -0.97
CA VAL A 87 -22.51 -0.65 -1.97
C VAL A 87 -23.14 -1.99 -2.36
N THR A 88 -23.96 -1.99 -3.42
CA THR A 88 -24.63 -3.21 -3.91
C THR A 88 -23.65 -4.34 -4.20
N PHE A 89 -22.48 -4.03 -4.77
CA PHE A 89 -21.42 -5.00 -5.02
C PHE A 89 -21.02 -5.78 -3.76
N TYR A 90 -20.84 -5.09 -2.62
CA TYR A 90 -20.46 -5.72 -1.36
C TYR A 90 -21.50 -6.74 -0.89
N ASN A 91 -22.79 -6.48 -1.15
CA ASN A 91 -23.88 -7.38 -0.79
C ASN A 91 -23.95 -8.63 -1.69
N THR A 92 -23.29 -8.62 -2.86
CA THR A 92 -23.22 -9.78 -3.75
C THR A 92 -22.09 -10.74 -3.43
N LEU A 93 -21.13 -10.30 -2.59
CA LEU A 93 -19.96 -11.08 -2.21
C LEU A 93 -20.31 -12.14 -1.17
N ASP A 94 -19.63 -13.29 -1.23
CA ASP A 94 -19.64 -14.26 -0.13
C ASP A 94 -18.85 -13.75 1.09
N GLU A 95 -18.88 -14.48 2.21
CA GLU A 95 -18.23 -14.03 3.45
C GLU A 95 -16.70 -13.93 3.34
N ASP A 96 -16.05 -14.81 2.57
CA ASP A 96 -14.61 -14.75 2.36
C ASP A 96 -14.23 -13.57 1.45
N GLU A 97 -15.03 -13.33 0.40
CA GLU A 97 -14.92 -12.19 -0.50
C GLU A 97 -15.18 -10.85 0.21
N LYS A 98 -16.18 -10.77 1.08
CA LYS A 98 -16.43 -9.59 1.91
C LYS A 98 -15.23 -9.30 2.80
N HIS A 99 -14.71 -10.31 3.48
CA HIS A 99 -13.52 -10.14 4.31
C HIS A 99 -12.32 -9.67 3.48
N TYR A 100 -12.17 -10.19 2.26
CA TYR A 100 -11.15 -9.75 1.33
C TYR A 100 -11.33 -8.30 0.90
N PHE A 101 -12.55 -7.90 0.53
CA PHE A 101 -12.90 -6.53 0.14
C PHE A 101 -12.65 -5.53 1.27
N GLU A 102 -13.07 -5.87 2.50
CA GLU A 102 -12.84 -5.07 3.70
C GLU A 102 -11.34 -4.82 3.94
N LYS A 103 -10.51 -5.84 3.76
CA LYS A 103 -9.05 -5.70 3.91
C LYS A 103 -8.43 -4.81 2.83
N ARG A 104 -8.92 -4.89 1.60
CA ARG A 104 -8.48 -3.98 0.52
C ARG A 104 -8.90 -2.54 0.78
N ILE A 105 -10.10 -2.31 1.32
CA ILE A 105 -10.54 -0.97 1.74
C ILE A 105 -9.63 -0.41 2.84
N GLN A 106 -9.35 -1.20 3.89
CA GLN A 106 -8.44 -0.76 4.95
C GLN A 106 -7.05 -0.43 4.41
N TYR A 107 -6.53 -1.26 3.52
CA TYR A 107 -5.24 -1.00 2.88
C TYR A 107 -5.25 0.27 2.03
N PHE A 108 -6.31 0.49 1.26
CA PHE A 108 -6.48 1.72 0.49
C PHE A 108 -6.50 2.95 1.40
N LEU A 109 -7.26 2.93 2.48
CA LEU A 109 -7.36 4.04 3.43
C LEU A 109 -6.07 4.26 4.24
N GLU A 110 -5.26 3.24 4.45
CA GLU A 110 -3.95 3.36 5.10
C GLU A 110 -2.88 3.92 4.14
N THR A 111 -3.04 3.69 2.84
CA THR A 111 -2.02 4.06 1.83
C THR A 111 -2.33 5.36 1.09
N LYS A 112 -3.59 5.83 1.10
CA LYS A 112 -4.04 6.98 0.33
C LYS A 112 -4.57 8.06 1.25
N LYS A 113 -4.13 9.30 1.00
CA LYS A 113 -4.68 10.47 1.67
C LYS A 113 -5.96 10.91 0.97
N ILE A 114 -7.01 11.19 1.72
CA ILE A 114 -8.26 11.74 1.20
C ILE A 114 -8.44 13.12 1.83
N THR A 115 -8.44 14.14 0.98
CA THR A 115 -8.48 15.55 1.39
C THR A 115 -9.68 16.23 0.78
N GLY A 116 -10.51 16.83 1.62
CA GLY A 116 -11.61 17.69 1.16
C GLY A 116 -11.09 19.09 0.87
N VAL A 117 -11.48 19.63 -0.28
CA VAL A 117 -11.24 21.03 -0.65
C VAL A 117 -12.56 21.76 -0.44
N ASN A 118 -12.57 22.70 0.51
CA ASN A 118 -13.78 23.42 0.93
C ASN A 118 -14.94 22.50 1.39
N THR A 119 -14.61 21.30 1.88
CA THR A 119 -15.58 20.32 2.37
C THR A 119 -14.94 19.39 3.40
N ASP A 120 -15.74 18.93 4.36
CA ASP A 120 -15.29 18.00 5.38
C ASP A 120 -15.42 16.56 4.89
N ILE A 121 -14.45 15.72 5.26
CA ILE A 121 -14.41 14.31 4.86
C ILE A 121 -14.70 13.42 6.07
N ASP A 122 -15.94 12.93 6.12
CA ASP A 122 -16.38 11.94 7.09
C ASP A 122 -15.99 10.50 6.68
N ASP A 123 -16.20 9.55 7.59
CA ASP A 123 -15.90 8.14 7.34
C ASP A 123 -16.74 7.57 6.20
N LYS A 124 -17.98 8.01 6.05
CA LYS A 124 -18.86 7.54 4.97
C LYS A 124 -18.26 7.86 3.61
N ILE A 125 -17.84 9.10 3.39
CA ILE A 125 -17.18 9.54 2.15
C ILE A 125 -15.92 8.71 1.91
N LYS A 126 -15.05 8.55 2.91
CA LYS A 126 -13.81 7.77 2.78
C LYS A 126 -14.08 6.34 2.34
N ILE A 127 -15.05 5.68 2.98
CA ILE A 127 -15.38 4.27 2.70
C ILE A 127 -15.98 4.12 1.30
N LEU A 128 -16.84 5.05 0.88
CA LEU A 128 -17.43 4.99 -0.46
C LEU A 128 -16.39 5.25 -1.56
N ILE A 129 -15.44 6.16 -1.33
CA ILE A 129 -14.29 6.39 -2.21
C ILE A 129 -13.41 5.13 -2.29
N ALA A 130 -13.11 4.52 -1.14
CA ALA A 130 -12.32 3.29 -1.12
C ALA A 130 -13.05 2.14 -1.83
N ALA A 131 -14.35 1.99 -1.60
CA ALA A 131 -15.17 0.97 -2.27
C ALA A 131 -15.20 1.19 -3.79
N SER A 132 -15.41 2.42 -4.25
CA SER A 132 -15.42 2.74 -5.68
C SER A 132 -14.07 2.51 -6.36
N ALA A 133 -12.96 2.74 -5.66
CA ALA A 133 -11.63 2.42 -6.15
C ALA A 133 -11.37 0.91 -6.20
N ILE A 134 -11.81 0.15 -5.20
CA ILE A 134 -11.51 -1.30 -5.12
C ILE A 134 -12.42 -2.15 -6.01
N MET A 135 -13.68 -1.75 -6.23
CA MET A 135 -14.65 -2.53 -7.02
C MET A 135 -14.13 -2.96 -8.41
N PRO A 136 -13.63 -2.04 -9.27
CA PRO A 136 -13.20 -2.41 -10.63
C PRO A 136 -11.99 -3.35 -10.64
N VAL A 137 -11.18 -3.30 -9.59
CA VAL A 137 -9.92 -4.04 -9.48
C VAL A 137 -10.05 -5.25 -8.55
N PHE A 138 -11.27 -5.59 -8.10
CA PHE A 138 -11.49 -6.62 -7.09
C PHE A 138 -10.95 -8.00 -7.51
N ALA A 139 -11.19 -8.37 -8.77
CA ALA A 139 -10.71 -9.62 -9.36
C ALA A 139 -9.19 -9.65 -9.64
N PHE A 140 -8.48 -8.53 -9.45
CA PHE A 140 -7.04 -8.42 -9.64
C PHE A 140 -6.33 -8.28 -8.29
N PRO A 141 -5.94 -9.41 -7.66
CA PRO A 141 -5.42 -9.38 -6.29
C PRO A 141 -4.04 -8.72 -6.17
N ASP A 142 -3.31 -8.59 -7.26
CA ASP A 142 -2.01 -7.90 -7.27
C ASP A 142 -2.10 -6.41 -7.59
N PHE A 143 -3.30 -5.93 -7.93
CA PHE A 143 -3.48 -4.54 -8.31
C PHE A 143 -3.64 -3.65 -7.08
N VAL A 144 -2.77 -2.64 -7.01
CA VAL A 144 -2.81 -1.54 -6.05
C VAL A 144 -2.54 -0.24 -6.78
N TYR A 145 -3.12 0.86 -6.28
CA TYR A 145 -2.96 2.19 -6.88
C TYR A 145 -1.63 2.82 -6.47
N ASP A 146 -0.49 2.34 -6.97
CA ASP A 146 0.83 2.82 -6.53
C ASP A 146 1.12 4.27 -6.95
N ASN A 147 0.57 4.72 -8.08
CA ASN A 147 0.83 6.07 -8.63
C ASN A 147 -0.11 7.15 -8.08
N ILE A 148 -1.03 6.81 -7.17
CA ILE A 148 -1.95 7.76 -6.54
C ILE A 148 -1.56 7.89 -5.08
N ASN A 149 -1.23 9.09 -4.62
CA ASN A 149 -0.89 9.32 -3.21
C ASN A 149 -2.02 10.03 -2.45
N GLU A 150 -2.78 10.88 -3.16
CA GLU A 150 -3.81 11.72 -2.58
C GLU A 150 -5.01 11.82 -3.51
N ILE A 151 -6.20 11.89 -2.90
CA ILE A 151 -7.50 12.02 -3.56
C ILE A 151 -8.12 13.31 -3.04
N LEU A 152 -8.41 14.24 -3.95
CA LEU A 152 -9.04 15.51 -3.64
C LEU A 152 -10.54 15.41 -3.87
N VAL A 153 -11.32 15.80 -2.88
CA VAL A 153 -12.79 15.78 -2.92
C VAL A 153 -13.29 17.21 -2.89
N TYR A 154 -14.05 17.57 -3.91
CA TYR A 154 -14.68 18.88 -4.04
C TYR A 154 -16.19 18.77 -3.81
N PRO A 155 -16.84 19.83 -3.31
CA PRO A 155 -18.27 19.81 -3.02
C PRO A 155 -19.14 19.74 -4.29
N ASN A 156 -18.62 20.21 -5.43
CA ASN A 156 -19.35 20.31 -6.69
C ASN A 156 -18.63 19.54 -7.80
N SER A 157 -19.39 19.19 -8.84
CA SER A 157 -18.82 18.63 -10.08
C SER A 157 -18.00 19.67 -10.83
N PHE A 158 -16.97 19.21 -11.51
CA PHE A 158 -16.25 20.00 -12.51
C PHE A 158 -17.12 20.21 -13.75
N ASP A 159 -17.05 21.41 -14.32
CA ASP A 159 -17.55 21.68 -15.67
C ASP A 159 -16.55 21.20 -16.75
N GLU A 160 -16.87 21.40 -18.02
CA GLU A 160 -16.01 21.02 -19.16
C GLU A 160 -14.64 21.74 -19.15
N GLU A 161 -14.55 22.86 -18.44
CA GLU A 161 -13.33 23.66 -18.29
C GLU A 161 -12.56 23.34 -17.00
N TYR A 162 -12.97 22.31 -16.26
CA TYR A 162 -12.42 21.92 -14.96
C TYR A 162 -12.57 22.97 -13.86
N ASN A 163 -13.55 23.87 -13.98
CA ASN A 163 -13.90 24.76 -12.88
C ASN A 163 -14.88 24.04 -11.94
N THR A 164 -14.57 24.08 -10.65
CA THR A 164 -15.58 23.93 -9.60
C THR A 164 -16.23 25.28 -9.44
N GLY A 165 -17.52 25.41 -9.77
CA GLY A 165 -18.28 26.66 -9.88
C GLY A 165 -18.41 27.50 -8.60
N ASP A 166 -17.29 27.86 -7.99
CA ASP A 166 -17.12 28.78 -6.89
C ASP A 166 -17.32 30.20 -7.44
N ARG A 167 -18.58 30.52 -7.75
CA ARG A 167 -18.99 31.93 -7.81
C ARG A 167 -18.88 32.47 -6.39
N GLU A 168 -17.84 33.29 -6.16
CA GLU A 168 -17.70 34.14 -4.97
C GLU A 168 -19.07 34.70 -4.59
N LYS A 169 -19.49 34.45 -3.35
CA LYS A 169 -20.59 35.17 -2.72
C LYS A 169 -20.07 36.43 -2.07
#